data_AF-A0AA36ELI4-F1
#
_entry.id   AF-A0AA36ELI4-F1
#
_cell.length_a   1.000
_cell.length_b   1.000
_cell.length_c   1.000
_cell.angle_alpha   90.00
_cell.angle_beta   90.00
_cell.angle_gamma   90.00
#
_symmetry.space_group_name_H-M   'P 1'
#
loop_
_entity.id
_entity.type
_entity.pdbx_description
1 polymer ?
#
loop_
_entity_poly.entity_id
_entity_poly.type
_entity_poly.pdbx_seq_one_letter_code
_entity_poly.pdbx_strand_id
1 'polypeptide(L)'
;MYDWVERIVQRIWQPLSNRYARMHGRGRANGDGYEGQWSTDLEQHAFGEYSFAVIQANQAMEDFSQVEVGHNATFVGVYDGHGGREAAWFVREHLFNNLIRFAQEREGLISEQILRNAFTETEQGFIYFAREALKHIPNIYSIGSCCLVGIIWNRRLFVANLGDSRAVLGRANPRNLSKVIAQPLTNDHNASMMEVRRDLQLDHPEDPNIVVRDEHGVWRVKGIIQISRSIGDLYLKSSEFDIDDPNFPRFRLTEPINKPVLRSDPTVQSRDIETTDRFIVFASDGLWDNLSDQKAIDIVQKNPRSGIAKRLIKKALEVAAKKQGRKYKAIRKFEMGRRRTVHDDITVVVLYIDHHLVARSALVTEVSMKAFEDSTESQFKYIHGGASTSGTGGASTSGTGGAITFGAGGASTFGAGGASSSGAGGARSSGAGGASSSGAGGAGSLGAGGAGSSGAGGAGSSGADGAGSSGAGGASSSGAGDPSDSGAGDPSGSGAGGPSDSGAGGASGLGSRGASSSSSSSASSSGVVGGGANGGVIS
;
A
#
# COMPACT_ATOMS: atom_id res chain seq x y z
N MET A 1 -3.43 -26.99 -21.87
CA MET A 1 -3.20 -26.23 -20.62
C MET A 1 -2.61 -24.83 -20.92
N TYR A 2 -3.07 -24.15 -21.99
CA TYR A 2 -2.50 -22.86 -22.47
C TYR A 2 -3.57 -21.78 -22.76
N ASP A 3 -4.78 -21.96 -22.24
CA ASP A 3 -5.96 -21.16 -22.61
C ASP A 3 -6.19 -19.92 -21.70
N TRP A 4 -5.34 -19.69 -20.70
CA TRP A 4 -5.55 -18.57 -19.77
C TRP A 4 -4.97 -17.24 -20.30
N VAL A 5 -3.81 -17.26 -20.96
CA VAL A 5 -3.21 -16.07 -21.60
C VAL A 5 -4.07 -15.59 -22.75
N GLU A 6 -4.53 -16.49 -23.63
CA GLU A 6 -5.43 -16.12 -24.73
C GLU A 6 -6.74 -15.49 -24.21
N ARG A 7 -7.32 -16.03 -23.13
CA ARG A 7 -8.50 -15.43 -22.48
C ARG A 7 -8.23 -14.04 -21.91
N ILE A 8 -7.05 -13.82 -21.32
CA ILE A 8 -6.64 -12.50 -20.81
C ILE A 8 -6.44 -11.53 -21.98
N VAL A 9 -5.67 -11.92 -23.00
CA VAL A 9 -5.43 -11.10 -24.20
C VAL A 9 -6.76 -10.74 -24.86
N GLN A 10 -7.67 -11.70 -25.04
CA GLN A 10 -9.01 -11.44 -25.57
C GLN A 10 -9.81 -10.45 -24.70
N ARG A 11 -9.72 -10.54 -23.37
CA ARG A 11 -10.40 -9.62 -22.45
C ARG A 11 -9.82 -8.21 -22.48
N ILE A 12 -8.51 -8.06 -22.69
CA ILE A 12 -7.81 -6.77 -22.83
C ILE A 12 -8.12 -6.11 -24.19
N TRP A 13 -8.16 -6.92 -25.27
CA TRP A 13 -8.33 -6.46 -26.65
C TRP A 13 -9.78 -6.30 -27.13
N GLN A 14 -10.78 -6.74 -26.34
CA GLN A 14 -12.17 -6.44 -26.68
C GLN A 14 -12.37 -4.91 -26.77
N PRO A 15 -12.85 -4.39 -27.91
CA PRO A 15 -13.12 -2.97 -28.07
C PRO A 15 -14.01 -2.50 -26.93
N LEU A 16 -13.56 -1.46 -26.21
CA LEU A 16 -14.37 -0.85 -25.15
C LEU A 16 -15.78 -0.55 -25.69
N SER A 17 -15.92 -0.11 -26.94
CA SER A 17 -17.23 0.11 -27.60
C SER A 17 -18.25 -1.03 -27.48
N ASN A 18 -17.86 -2.32 -27.48
CA ASN A 18 -18.80 -3.45 -27.36
C ASN A 18 -19.34 -3.65 -25.93
N ARG A 19 -18.66 -3.13 -24.90
CA ARG A 19 -19.17 -3.12 -23.51
C ARG A 19 -20.12 -1.94 -23.22
N TYR A 20 -20.12 -0.90 -24.06
CA TYR A 20 -20.68 0.42 -23.70
C TYR A 20 -22.10 0.66 -24.22
N ALA A 21 -22.64 -0.23 -25.05
CA ALA A 21 -24.01 -0.10 -25.56
C ALA A 21 -25.10 -0.39 -24.50
N ARG A 22 -24.74 -0.85 -23.29
CA ARG A 22 -25.70 -1.30 -22.27
C ARG A 22 -25.54 -0.73 -20.87
N MET A 23 -24.56 0.15 -20.63
CA MET A 23 -24.37 0.78 -19.31
C MET A 23 -25.14 2.09 -19.21
N HIS A 24 -26.46 1.99 -19.07
CA HIS A 24 -27.24 3.04 -18.42
C HIS A 24 -26.95 2.98 -16.91
N GLY A 25 -25.90 3.69 -16.49
CA GLY A 25 -25.59 3.87 -15.07
C GLY A 25 -26.81 4.42 -14.31
N ARG A 26 -26.98 3.96 -13.07
CA ARG A 26 -27.85 4.59 -12.06
C ARG A 26 -27.28 5.97 -11.72
N GLY A 27 -27.54 6.93 -12.60
CA GLY A 27 -27.20 8.33 -12.47
C GLY A 27 -27.91 9.02 -13.62
N ARG A 28 -29.01 9.72 -13.31
CA ARG A 28 -29.82 10.45 -14.29
C ARG A 28 -28.91 11.24 -15.22
N ALA A 29 -28.82 10.80 -16.47
CA ALA A 29 -28.20 11.54 -17.54
C ALA A 29 -28.99 12.83 -17.77
N ASN A 30 -28.55 13.92 -17.15
CA ASN A 30 -28.78 15.24 -17.71
C ASN A 30 -27.56 15.61 -18.57
N GLY A 31 -27.85 15.87 -19.85
CA GLY A 31 -26.96 15.81 -21.00
C GLY A 31 -25.62 16.53 -20.88
N ASP A 32 -24.59 15.85 -21.39
CA ASP A 32 -23.35 16.41 -21.98
C ASP A 32 -22.34 15.31 -22.40
N GLY A 33 -22.75 14.04 -22.49
CA GLY A 33 -21.89 12.86 -22.65
C GLY A 33 -20.80 13.04 -23.72
N TYR A 34 -19.55 12.99 -23.29
CA TYR A 34 -18.38 13.00 -24.17
C TYR A 34 -17.96 11.55 -24.43
N GLU A 35 -17.81 11.17 -25.70
CA GLU A 35 -17.40 9.82 -26.06
C GLU A 35 -16.03 9.48 -25.46
N GLY A 36 -15.90 8.32 -24.80
CA GLY A 36 -14.68 7.93 -24.09
C GLY A 36 -14.51 8.57 -22.71
N GLN A 37 -15.54 9.23 -22.17
CA GLN A 37 -15.56 9.73 -20.79
C GLN A 37 -16.44 8.86 -19.89
N TRP A 38 -15.97 8.60 -18.67
CA TRP A 38 -16.76 8.00 -17.58
C TRP A 38 -16.56 8.79 -16.30
N SER A 39 -17.58 8.84 -15.46
CA SER A 39 -17.50 9.49 -14.16
C SER A 39 -18.62 9.05 -13.22
N THR A 40 -18.35 9.05 -11.93
CA THR A 40 -19.36 9.18 -10.87
C THR A 40 -19.22 10.55 -10.21
N ASP A 41 -20.36 11.15 -9.84
CA ASP A 41 -20.39 12.49 -9.29
C ASP A 41 -19.91 12.52 -7.84
N LEU A 42 -20.59 11.79 -6.95
CA LEU A 42 -20.22 11.60 -5.53
C LEU A 42 -20.68 10.23 -5.03
N GLU A 43 -19.74 9.51 -4.45
CA GLU A 43 -19.94 8.23 -3.77
C GLU A 43 -19.42 8.30 -2.34
N GLN A 44 -19.87 7.42 -1.46
CA GLN A 44 -19.43 7.36 -0.06
C GLN A 44 -18.20 6.47 0.09
N HIS A 45 -17.29 6.86 0.99
CA HIS A 45 -16.22 6.00 1.48
C HIS A 45 -16.07 6.15 3.00
N ALA A 46 -15.16 5.37 3.61
CA ALA A 46 -15.01 5.27 5.07
C ALA A 46 -14.84 6.62 5.82
N PHE A 47 -14.34 7.67 5.15
CA PHE A 47 -13.98 8.93 5.79
C PHE A 47 -14.63 10.16 5.14
N GLY A 48 -15.63 9.98 4.27
CA GLY A 48 -16.25 11.09 3.54
C GLY A 48 -16.85 10.65 2.20
N GLU A 49 -16.72 11.52 1.21
CA GLU A 49 -17.21 11.30 -0.15
C GLU A 49 -16.06 11.32 -1.15
N TYR A 50 -16.24 10.68 -2.30
CA TYR A 50 -15.29 10.79 -3.42
C TYR A 50 -15.98 11.06 -4.74
N SER A 51 -15.28 11.76 -5.63
CA SER A 51 -15.66 11.96 -7.03
C SER A 51 -14.59 11.35 -7.92
N PHE A 52 -14.99 10.65 -8.98
CA PHE A 52 -14.08 9.88 -9.82
C PHE A 52 -14.47 10.05 -11.28
N ALA A 53 -13.52 10.44 -12.13
CA ALA A 53 -13.72 10.61 -13.55
C ALA A 53 -12.48 10.18 -14.36
N VAL A 54 -12.73 9.68 -15.56
CA VAL A 54 -11.71 9.28 -16.53
C VAL A 54 -12.11 9.75 -17.93
N ILE A 55 -11.14 10.14 -18.76
CA ILE A 55 -11.36 10.51 -20.15
C ILE A 55 -10.26 9.96 -21.07
N GLN A 56 -10.69 9.41 -22.21
CA GLN A 56 -9.82 8.82 -23.21
C GLN A 56 -9.31 9.86 -24.22
N ALA A 57 -8.00 9.83 -24.47
CA ALA A 57 -7.29 10.48 -25.56
C ALA A 57 -6.71 9.47 -26.56
N ASN A 58 -6.09 8.39 -26.09
CA ASN A 58 -5.46 7.38 -26.93
C ASN A 58 -6.49 6.59 -27.74
N GLN A 59 -6.05 5.87 -28.80
CA GLN A 59 -6.96 5.03 -29.60
C GLN A 59 -7.60 3.94 -28.73
N ALA A 60 -6.79 3.34 -27.86
CA ALA A 60 -7.23 2.54 -26.73
C ALA A 60 -6.73 3.25 -25.46
N MET A 61 -7.61 3.42 -24.47
CA MET A 61 -7.22 3.98 -23.17
C MET A 61 -6.12 3.14 -22.52
N GLU A 62 -5.05 3.78 -22.10
CA GLU A 62 -3.94 3.14 -21.39
C GLU A 62 -4.04 3.37 -19.87
N ASP A 63 -4.76 4.41 -19.45
CA ASP A 63 -5.15 4.65 -18.05
C ASP A 63 -6.10 3.58 -17.50
N PHE A 64 -5.79 3.07 -16.31
CA PHE A 64 -6.67 2.25 -15.47
C PHE A 64 -6.75 2.84 -14.07
N SER A 65 -7.86 2.60 -13.39
CA SER A 65 -8.05 3.11 -12.03
C SER A 65 -9.15 2.39 -11.28
N GLN A 66 -9.06 2.47 -9.95
CA GLN A 66 -10.05 1.91 -9.07
C GLN A 66 -10.12 2.62 -7.71
N VAL A 67 -11.30 2.55 -7.09
CA VAL A 67 -11.54 2.91 -5.70
C VAL A 67 -12.13 1.70 -5.00
N GLU A 68 -11.51 1.28 -3.91
CA GLU A 68 -11.95 0.18 -3.06
C GLU A 68 -12.37 0.76 -1.72
N VAL A 69 -13.60 0.49 -1.31
CA VAL A 69 -14.19 1.00 -0.08
C VAL A 69 -14.41 -0.17 0.88
N GLY A 70 -13.92 -0.03 2.10
CA GLY A 70 -14.21 -0.92 3.23
C GLY A 70 -14.65 -0.13 4.46
N HIS A 71 -15.06 -0.83 5.52
CA HIS A 71 -15.67 -0.20 6.71
C HIS A 71 -14.80 0.89 7.39
N ASN A 72 -13.48 0.73 7.41
CA ASN A 72 -12.51 1.72 7.94
C ASN A 72 -11.33 1.91 6.97
N ALA A 73 -11.61 1.68 5.69
CA ALA A 73 -10.59 1.57 4.67
C ALA A 73 -11.04 2.25 3.39
N THR A 74 -10.11 2.92 2.73
CA THR A 74 -10.31 3.36 1.35
C THR A 74 -8.99 3.22 0.63
N PHE A 75 -8.98 2.49 -0.49
CA PHE A 75 -7.86 2.39 -1.40
C PHE A 75 -8.22 3.09 -2.70
N VAL A 76 -7.29 3.87 -3.23
CA VAL A 76 -7.38 4.54 -4.52
C VAL A 76 -6.16 4.12 -5.33
N GLY A 77 -6.38 3.63 -6.54
CA GLY A 77 -5.33 3.30 -7.50
C GLY A 77 -5.53 4.08 -8.80
N VAL A 78 -4.48 4.76 -9.24
CA VAL A 78 -4.37 5.39 -10.57
C VAL A 78 -3.15 4.79 -11.26
N TYR A 79 -3.39 4.19 -12.42
CA TYR A 79 -2.39 3.43 -13.16
C TYR A 79 -2.34 3.98 -14.58
N ASP A 80 -1.30 4.74 -14.86
CA ASP A 80 -1.11 5.41 -16.14
C ASP A 80 -0.23 4.50 -17.00
N GLY A 81 -0.81 3.99 -18.09
CA GLY A 81 -0.19 2.99 -18.94
C GLY A 81 0.47 3.61 -20.16
N HIS A 82 1.53 2.98 -20.65
CA HIS A 82 2.20 3.42 -21.88
C HIS A 82 2.79 2.26 -22.67
N GLY A 83 2.90 2.45 -23.98
CA GLY A 83 3.37 1.42 -24.91
C GLY A 83 2.34 0.31 -25.16
N GLY A 84 1.21 0.37 -24.46
CA GLY A 84 0.10 -0.56 -24.42
C GLY A 84 -0.68 -0.40 -23.11
N ARG A 85 -1.74 -1.18 -22.93
CA ARG A 85 -2.64 -1.12 -21.76
C ARG A 85 -2.44 -2.28 -20.78
N GLU A 86 -1.65 -3.27 -21.17
CA GLU A 86 -1.53 -4.56 -20.53
C GLU A 86 -0.93 -4.43 -19.13
N ALA A 87 0.10 -3.59 -18.95
CA ALA A 87 0.73 -3.36 -17.64
C ALA A 87 -0.24 -2.67 -16.66
N ALA A 88 -0.87 -1.56 -17.07
CA ALA A 88 -1.83 -0.84 -16.23
C ALA A 88 -3.06 -1.71 -15.87
N TRP A 89 -3.55 -2.50 -16.83
CA TRP A 89 -4.59 -3.50 -16.59
C TRP A 89 -4.13 -4.55 -15.57
N PHE A 90 -2.94 -5.11 -15.73
CA PHE A 90 -2.40 -6.13 -14.82
C PHE A 90 -2.26 -5.56 -13.40
N VAL A 91 -1.74 -4.35 -13.26
CA VAL A 91 -1.64 -3.67 -11.96
C VAL A 91 -3.02 -3.54 -11.32
N ARG A 92 -4.04 -3.07 -12.05
CA ARG A 92 -5.42 -2.95 -11.55
C ARG A 92 -5.96 -4.29 -11.04
N GLU A 93 -5.72 -5.38 -11.75
CA GLU A 93 -6.24 -6.70 -11.39
C GLU A 93 -5.48 -7.38 -10.24
N HIS A 94 -4.21 -7.02 -9.99
CA HIS A 94 -3.34 -7.77 -9.08
C HIS A 94 -2.87 -6.99 -7.86
N LEU A 95 -2.58 -5.69 -7.96
CA LEU A 95 -1.91 -4.94 -6.89
C LEU A 95 -2.72 -4.88 -5.59
N PHE A 96 -4.02 -4.56 -5.69
CA PHE A 96 -4.90 -4.53 -4.52
C PHE A 96 -5.08 -5.93 -3.90
N ASN A 97 -5.21 -6.96 -4.73
CA ASN A 97 -5.37 -8.34 -4.24
C ASN A 97 -4.09 -8.81 -3.51
N ASN A 98 -2.91 -8.47 -4.04
CA ASN A 98 -1.63 -8.74 -3.37
C ASN A 98 -1.53 -7.99 -2.04
N LEU A 99 -1.97 -6.74 -1.99
CA LEU A 99 -2.05 -5.96 -0.75
C LEU A 99 -2.94 -6.66 0.29
N ILE A 100 -4.16 -7.06 -0.10
CA ILE A 100 -5.10 -7.76 0.79
C ILE A 100 -4.49 -9.07 1.28
N ARG A 101 -3.90 -9.87 0.39
CA ARG A 101 -3.23 -11.13 0.74
C ARG A 101 -2.13 -10.92 1.79
N PHE A 102 -1.20 -10.00 1.55
CA PHE A 102 -0.12 -9.73 2.50
C PHE A 102 -0.62 -9.12 3.81
N ALA A 103 -1.71 -8.34 3.78
CA ALA A 103 -2.36 -7.83 4.98
C ALA A 103 -2.97 -8.96 5.81
N GLN A 104 -3.65 -9.93 5.18
CA GLN A 104 -4.20 -11.11 5.86
C GLN A 104 -3.12 -11.97 6.51
N GLU A 105 -2.00 -12.18 5.83
CA GLU A 105 -0.82 -12.89 6.38
C GLU A 105 -0.22 -12.18 7.62
N ARG A 106 -0.59 -10.91 7.85
CA ARG A 106 -0.12 -10.05 8.96
C ARG A 106 -1.28 -9.52 9.81
N GLU A 107 -2.25 -10.39 10.11
CA GLU A 107 -3.37 -10.12 11.04
C GLU A 107 -4.26 -8.93 10.63
N GLY A 108 -4.34 -8.63 9.33
CA GLY A 108 -5.18 -7.56 8.79
C GLY A 108 -4.57 -6.16 8.89
N LEU A 109 -3.25 -6.03 9.09
CA LEU A 109 -2.58 -4.73 9.18
C LEU A 109 -2.12 -4.23 7.80
N ILE A 110 -2.21 -2.91 7.60
CA ILE A 110 -1.60 -2.22 6.46
C ILE A 110 -0.37 -1.45 6.97
N SER A 111 0.76 -1.63 6.29
CA SER A 111 2.02 -0.95 6.59
C SER A 111 2.75 -0.58 5.30
N GLU A 112 3.77 0.29 5.41
CA GLU A 112 4.61 0.63 4.26
C GLU A 112 5.31 -0.59 3.67
N GLN A 113 5.76 -1.53 4.51
CA GLN A 113 6.41 -2.75 4.05
C GLN A 113 5.44 -3.67 3.30
N ILE A 114 4.20 -3.82 3.79
CA ILE A 114 3.17 -4.61 3.11
C ILE A 114 2.85 -4.01 1.75
N LEU A 115 2.77 -2.68 1.65
CA LEU A 115 2.56 -1.99 0.38
C LEU A 115 3.76 -2.21 -0.57
N ARG A 116 5.00 -2.12 -0.09
CA ARG A 116 6.20 -2.44 -0.88
C ARG A 116 6.18 -3.88 -1.39
N ASN A 117 5.84 -4.85 -0.53
CA ASN A 117 5.73 -6.25 -0.91
C ASN A 117 4.67 -6.48 -1.98
N ALA A 118 3.52 -5.79 -1.89
CA ALA A 118 2.47 -5.88 -2.90
C ALA A 118 2.95 -5.39 -4.27
N PHE A 119 3.70 -4.27 -4.33
CA PHE A 119 4.32 -3.79 -5.57
C PHE A 119 5.35 -4.78 -6.13
N THR A 120 6.24 -5.31 -5.28
CA THR A 120 7.23 -6.32 -5.69
C THR A 120 6.56 -7.54 -6.28
N GLU A 121 5.53 -8.07 -5.62
CA GLU A 121 4.77 -9.23 -6.10
C GLU A 121 4.05 -8.94 -7.42
N THR A 122 3.49 -7.74 -7.58
CA THR A 122 2.84 -7.33 -8.83
C THR A 122 3.84 -7.23 -9.99
N GLU A 123 5.04 -6.69 -9.77
CA GLU A 123 6.10 -6.67 -10.78
C GLU A 123 6.53 -8.10 -11.17
N GLN A 124 6.77 -8.98 -10.19
CA GLN A 124 7.14 -10.38 -10.47
C GLN A 124 6.05 -11.12 -11.23
N GLY A 125 4.78 -10.90 -10.86
CA GLY A 125 3.63 -11.42 -11.57
C GLY A 125 3.57 -10.90 -13.01
N PHE A 126 3.85 -9.62 -13.25
CA PHE A 126 3.88 -9.05 -14.59
C PHE A 126 5.03 -9.61 -15.44
N ILE A 127 6.22 -9.81 -14.87
CA ILE A 127 7.34 -10.47 -15.56
C ILE A 127 6.94 -11.86 -16.05
N TYR A 128 6.31 -12.66 -15.18
CA TYR A 128 5.80 -13.98 -15.54
C TYR A 128 4.75 -13.89 -16.66
N PHE A 129 3.78 -12.98 -16.52
CA PHE A 129 2.76 -12.75 -17.55
C PHE A 129 3.38 -12.33 -18.89
N ALA A 130 4.36 -11.43 -18.89
CA ALA A 130 5.00 -10.92 -20.08
C ALA A 130 5.75 -12.01 -20.86
N ARG A 131 6.44 -12.92 -20.16
CA ARG A 131 7.10 -14.08 -20.80
C ARG A 131 6.10 -14.97 -21.53
N GLU A 132 4.95 -15.21 -20.92
CA GLU A 132 3.90 -16.04 -21.54
C GLU A 132 3.15 -15.31 -22.67
N ALA A 133 2.96 -14.00 -22.54
CA ALA A 133 2.22 -13.18 -23.48
C ALA A 133 3.02 -12.78 -24.73
N LEU A 134 4.36 -12.91 -24.72
CA LEU A 134 5.24 -12.47 -25.81
C LEU A 134 4.81 -12.98 -27.20
N LYS A 135 4.33 -14.23 -27.28
CA LYS A 135 3.88 -14.84 -28.54
C LYS A 135 2.63 -14.17 -29.14
N HIS A 136 1.84 -13.53 -28.30
CA HIS A 136 0.57 -12.89 -28.68
C HIS A 136 0.67 -11.36 -28.73
N ILE A 137 1.57 -10.78 -27.92
CA ILE A 137 1.81 -9.35 -27.81
C ILE A 137 3.33 -9.12 -28.00
N PRO A 138 3.80 -8.96 -29.25
CA PRO A 138 5.23 -8.93 -29.55
C PRO A 138 6.01 -7.82 -28.84
N ASN A 139 5.35 -6.72 -28.47
CA ASN A 139 5.98 -5.60 -27.77
C ASN A 139 5.76 -5.62 -26.25
N ILE A 140 5.29 -6.72 -25.64
CA ILE A 140 4.91 -6.76 -24.21
C ILE A 140 6.01 -6.30 -23.26
N TYR A 141 7.28 -6.52 -23.60
CA TYR A 141 8.43 -6.07 -22.79
C TYR A 141 8.61 -4.54 -22.78
N SER A 142 8.06 -3.83 -23.76
CA SER A 142 8.05 -2.36 -23.82
C SER A 142 6.83 -1.72 -23.15
N ILE A 143 5.87 -2.53 -22.68
CA ILE A 143 4.64 -2.04 -22.08
C ILE A 143 4.90 -1.82 -20.60
N GLY A 144 4.53 -0.65 -20.12
CA GLY A 144 4.75 -0.25 -18.73
C GLY A 144 3.57 0.52 -18.16
N SER A 145 3.61 0.75 -16.85
CA SER A 145 2.65 1.59 -16.17
C SER A 145 3.26 2.29 -14.96
N CYS A 146 3.01 3.60 -14.88
CA CYS A 146 3.10 4.37 -13.65
C CYS A 146 1.97 3.93 -12.70
N CYS A 147 2.24 3.94 -11.40
CA CYS A 147 1.31 3.48 -10.38
C CYS A 147 1.31 4.43 -9.18
N LEU A 148 0.16 5.05 -8.93
CA LEU A 148 -0.11 5.86 -7.77
C LEU A 148 -1.17 5.18 -6.91
N VAL A 149 -0.83 4.89 -5.66
CA VAL A 149 -1.73 4.29 -4.68
C VAL A 149 -1.87 5.18 -3.46
N GLY A 150 -3.11 5.44 -3.05
CA GLY A 150 -3.47 6.05 -1.78
C GLY A 150 -4.30 5.11 -0.93
N ILE A 151 -3.98 4.97 0.35
CA ILE A 151 -4.74 4.14 1.28
C ILE A 151 -5.02 4.93 2.53
N ILE A 152 -6.29 5.09 2.90
CA ILE A 152 -6.66 5.46 4.25
C ILE A 152 -7.03 4.19 4.98
N TRP A 153 -6.27 3.84 6.00
CA TRP A 153 -6.50 2.67 6.86
C TRP A 153 -6.43 3.11 8.32
N ASN A 154 -7.51 2.93 9.07
CA ASN A 154 -7.56 3.32 10.49
C ASN A 154 -7.07 4.76 10.78
N ARG A 155 -7.49 5.72 9.95
CA ARG A 155 -7.12 7.15 10.01
C ARG A 155 -5.66 7.47 9.68
N ARG A 156 -4.87 6.48 9.28
CA ARG A 156 -3.53 6.67 8.74
C ARG A 156 -3.61 6.68 7.21
N LEU A 157 -2.98 7.69 6.61
CA LEU A 157 -2.82 7.81 5.18
C LEU A 157 -1.48 7.19 4.77
N PHE A 158 -1.51 6.27 3.81
CA PHE A 158 -0.36 5.73 3.11
C PHE A 158 -0.45 6.19 1.65
N VAL A 159 0.67 6.63 1.09
CA VAL A 159 0.77 6.97 -0.33
C VAL A 159 2.01 6.29 -0.90
N ALA A 160 1.83 5.53 -1.96
CA ALA A 160 2.90 4.93 -2.74
C ALA A 160 2.87 5.50 -4.15
N ASN A 161 4.03 5.98 -4.61
CA ASN A 161 4.21 6.48 -5.97
C ASN A 161 5.31 5.73 -6.70
N LEU A 162 5.04 5.39 -7.95
CA LEU A 162 5.95 4.77 -8.90
C LEU A 162 5.67 5.41 -10.27
N GLY A 163 6.50 6.35 -10.71
CA GLY A 163 6.22 7.18 -11.88
C GLY A 163 5.84 8.62 -11.55
N ASP A 164 5.09 9.27 -12.44
CA ASP A 164 4.78 10.71 -12.46
C ASP A 164 3.28 11.04 -12.40
N SER A 165 2.45 10.04 -12.14
CA SER A 165 1.16 10.29 -11.47
C SER A 165 1.39 10.94 -10.11
N ARG A 166 0.48 11.80 -9.65
CA ARG A 166 0.68 12.60 -8.42
C ARG A 166 -0.54 12.63 -7.51
N ALA A 167 -0.28 12.56 -6.20
CA ALA A 167 -1.24 12.83 -5.15
C ALA A 167 -0.98 14.19 -4.50
N VAL A 168 -2.00 15.04 -4.42
CA VAL A 168 -1.91 16.38 -3.83
C VAL A 168 -2.99 16.57 -2.77
N LEU A 169 -2.57 16.92 -1.56
CA LEU A 169 -3.44 17.24 -0.44
C LEU A 169 -3.90 18.71 -0.50
N GLY A 170 -5.21 18.92 -0.39
CA GLY A 170 -5.78 20.20 -0.03
C GLY A 170 -5.82 20.35 1.49
N ARG A 171 -4.91 21.14 2.06
CA ARG A 171 -4.81 21.39 3.50
C ARG A 171 -5.29 22.80 3.86
N ALA A 172 -6.17 22.92 4.84
CA ALA A 172 -6.58 24.22 5.35
C ALA A 172 -5.38 24.93 6.01
N ASN A 173 -5.19 26.21 5.69
CA ASN A 173 -4.11 26.99 6.27
C ASN A 173 -4.39 27.22 7.77
N PRO A 174 -3.47 26.83 8.67
CA PRO A 174 -3.68 27.00 10.12
C PRO A 174 -3.93 28.46 10.55
N ARG A 175 -3.40 29.43 9.79
CA ARG A 175 -3.58 30.88 10.05
C ARG A 175 -4.85 31.45 9.41
N ASN A 176 -5.43 30.75 8.44
CA ASN A 176 -6.68 31.14 7.79
C ASN A 176 -7.39 29.90 7.26
N LEU A 177 -8.28 29.33 8.06
CA LEU A 177 -8.97 28.07 7.76
C LEU A 177 -9.84 28.10 6.50
N SER A 178 -10.18 29.30 6.00
CA SER A 178 -10.91 29.48 4.73
C SER A 178 -10.04 29.30 3.49
N LYS A 179 -8.71 29.42 3.64
CA LYS A 179 -7.73 29.23 2.57
C LYS A 179 -7.20 27.80 2.61
N VAL A 180 -7.25 27.12 1.47
CA VAL A 180 -6.68 25.78 1.29
C VAL A 180 -5.40 25.89 0.47
N ILE A 181 -4.31 25.31 0.97
CA ILE A 181 -3.03 25.23 0.29
C ILE A 181 -2.83 23.84 -0.29
N ALA A 182 -2.19 23.78 -1.47
CA ALA A 182 -1.75 22.53 -2.04
C ALA A 182 -0.47 22.05 -1.36
N GLN A 183 -0.47 20.79 -0.95
CA GLN A 183 0.70 20.10 -0.42
C GLN A 183 0.87 18.79 -1.21
N PRO A 184 1.88 18.69 -2.09
CA PRO A 184 2.21 17.43 -2.75
C PRO A 184 2.50 16.35 -1.70
N LEU A 185 1.93 15.16 -1.90
CA LEU A 185 2.20 13.98 -1.08
C LEU A 185 3.22 13.04 -1.74
N THR A 186 3.53 13.29 -3.00
CA THR A 186 4.43 12.47 -3.82
C THR A 186 5.36 13.39 -4.61
N ASN A 187 6.56 12.90 -4.89
CA ASN A 187 7.46 13.50 -5.88
C ASN A 187 7.36 12.67 -7.16
N ASP A 188 7.41 13.35 -8.30
CA ASP A 188 7.38 12.69 -9.60
C ASP A 188 8.71 12.00 -9.90
N HIS A 189 8.63 10.77 -10.38
CA HIS A 189 9.78 10.01 -10.87
C HIS A 189 9.97 10.24 -12.38
N ASN A 190 10.19 11.50 -12.77
CA ASN A 190 10.32 11.94 -14.15
C ASN A 190 11.66 12.66 -14.39
N ALA A 191 12.31 12.40 -15.51
CA ALA A 191 13.60 12.97 -15.90
C ALA A 191 13.56 14.50 -16.12
N SER A 192 12.39 15.12 -16.20
CA SER A 192 12.27 16.58 -16.12
C SER A 192 12.74 17.11 -14.75
N MET A 193 12.60 16.32 -13.69
CA MET A 193 13.04 16.64 -12.34
C MET A 193 14.57 16.57 -12.24
N MET A 194 15.18 17.61 -11.66
CA MET A 194 16.64 17.66 -11.51
C MET A 194 17.16 16.58 -10.56
N GLU A 195 16.42 16.27 -9.50
CA GLU A 195 16.78 15.25 -8.52
C GLU A 195 16.82 13.86 -9.15
N VAL A 196 15.78 13.50 -9.92
CA VAL A 196 15.73 12.23 -10.66
C VAL A 196 16.89 12.09 -11.64
N ARG A 197 17.25 13.17 -12.36
CA ARG A 197 18.42 13.15 -13.26
C ARG A 197 19.73 12.93 -12.53
N ARG A 198 19.90 13.60 -11.39
CA ARG A 198 21.09 13.44 -10.54
C ARG A 198 21.20 12.00 -10.04
N ASP A 199 20.10 11.44 -9.54
CA ASP A 199 20.07 10.06 -9.04
C ASP A 199 20.43 9.07 -10.15
N LEU A 200 19.83 9.21 -11.35
CA LEU A 200 20.17 8.37 -12.51
C LEU A 200 21.65 8.48 -12.91
N GLN A 201 22.22 9.67 -12.88
CA GLN A 201 23.64 9.89 -13.20
C GLN A 201 24.59 9.32 -12.13
N LEU A 202 24.21 9.39 -10.85
CA LEU A 202 24.96 8.81 -9.75
C LEU A 202 24.87 7.28 -9.72
N ASP A 203 23.70 6.74 -10.06
CA ASP A 203 23.49 5.30 -10.13
C ASP A 203 24.18 4.70 -11.37
N HIS A 204 24.36 5.46 -12.46
CA HIS A 204 24.96 5.03 -13.74
C HIS A 204 26.13 5.93 -14.21
N PRO A 205 27.22 6.07 -13.42
CA PRO A 205 28.34 6.95 -13.76
C PRO A 205 29.09 6.53 -15.03
N GLU A 206 28.96 5.27 -15.43
CA GLU A 206 29.57 4.70 -16.63
C GLU A 206 28.79 4.99 -17.93
N ASP A 207 27.52 5.41 -17.83
CA ASP A 207 26.63 5.60 -18.97
C ASP A 207 26.38 7.11 -19.20
N PRO A 208 27.16 7.79 -20.05
CA PRO A 208 26.96 9.21 -20.34
C PRO A 208 25.62 9.50 -21.02
N ASN A 209 24.95 8.47 -21.55
CA ASN A 209 23.67 8.55 -22.23
C ASN A 209 22.50 8.09 -21.33
N ILE A 210 22.71 7.94 -20.02
CA ILE A 210 21.64 7.53 -19.09
C ILE A 210 20.47 8.52 -19.09
N VAL A 211 20.75 9.82 -19.21
CA VAL A 211 19.74 10.86 -19.38
C VAL A 211 20.12 11.73 -20.58
N VAL A 212 19.27 11.72 -21.59
CA VAL A 212 19.46 12.47 -22.84
C VAL A 212 18.37 13.54 -22.94
N ARG A 213 18.74 14.71 -23.48
CA ARG A 213 17.77 15.75 -23.85
C ARG A 213 17.51 15.65 -25.35
N ASP A 214 16.26 15.42 -25.73
CA ASP A 214 15.88 15.31 -27.14
C ASP A 214 15.87 16.66 -27.87
N GLU A 215 15.66 16.62 -29.18
CA GLU A 215 15.64 17.81 -30.06
C GLU A 215 14.51 18.80 -29.73
N HIS A 216 13.47 18.35 -29.01
CA HIS A 216 12.39 19.18 -28.51
C HIS A 216 12.65 19.73 -27.10
N GLY A 217 13.82 19.44 -26.54
CA GLY A 217 14.26 19.93 -25.25
C GLY A 217 13.72 19.14 -24.05
N VAL A 218 13.15 17.96 -24.28
CA VAL A 218 12.59 17.06 -23.25
C VAL A 218 13.65 16.10 -22.76
N TRP A 219 13.73 15.90 -21.44
CA TRP A 219 14.67 14.96 -20.83
C TRP A 219 14.08 13.55 -20.81
N ARG A 220 14.88 12.57 -21.23
CA ARG A 220 14.49 11.16 -21.33
C ARG A 220 15.59 10.24 -20.81
N VAL A 221 15.20 9.22 -20.06
CA VAL A 221 16.07 8.09 -19.68
C VAL A 221 16.42 7.30 -20.94
N LYS A 222 17.73 7.10 -21.18
CA LYS A 222 18.30 6.48 -22.39
C LYS A 222 17.85 7.11 -23.71
N GLY A 223 17.29 8.33 -23.68
CA GLY A 223 16.69 8.98 -24.85
C GLY A 223 15.30 8.45 -25.24
N ILE A 224 14.71 7.53 -24.46
CA ILE A 224 13.48 6.82 -24.83
C ILE A 224 12.29 7.32 -24.03
N ILE A 225 12.33 7.22 -22.70
CA ILE A 225 11.17 7.42 -21.82
C ILE A 225 11.42 8.52 -20.78
N GLN A 226 10.39 9.24 -20.33
CA GLN A 226 10.56 10.32 -19.35
C GLN A 226 10.56 9.82 -17.91
N ILE A 227 9.90 8.71 -17.60
CA ILE A 227 9.83 8.19 -16.23
C ILE A 227 11.06 7.37 -15.87
N SER A 228 11.42 7.37 -14.58
CA SER A 228 12.52 6.56 -14.02
C SER A 228 12.03 5.36 -13.23
N ARG A 229 10.71 5.23 -13.01
CA ARG A 229 10.11 4.12 -12.28
C ARG A 229 8.76 3.71 -12.87
N SER A 230 8.53 2.41 -13.00
CA SER A 230 7.28 1.82 -13.51
C SER A 230 7.17 0.33 -13.13
N ILE A 231 5.95 -0.21 -13.23
CA ILE A 231 5.75 -1.66 -13.43
C ILE A 231 5.87 -1.94 -14.92
N GLY A 232 6.51 -3.06 -15.31
CA GLY A 232 6.77 -3.36 -16.72
C GLY A 232 7.99 -2.63 -17.28
N ASP A 233 7.98 -2.18 -18.54
CA ASP A 233 9.19 -1.63 -19.22
C ASP A 233 10.43 -2.54 -19.04
N LEU A 234 10.22 -3.85 -19.17
CA LEU A 234 11.20 -4.87 -18.79
C LEU A 234 12.51 -4.75 -19.56
N TYR A 235 12.45 -4.30 -20.81
CA TYR A 235 13.63 -4.02 -21.66
C TYR A 235 14.57 -2.97 -21.07
N LEU A 236 14.10 -2.13 -20.14
CA LEU A 236 14.90 -1.14 -19.41
C LEU A 236 15.33 -1.62 -18.01
N LYS A 237 15.03 -2.88 -17.67
CA LYS A 237 15.32 -3.47 -16.35
C LYS A 237 16.31 -4.62 -16.43
N SER A 238 16.27 -5.41 -17.49
CA SER A 238 17.20 -6.53 -17.70
C SER A 238 17.44 -6.75 -19.18
N SER A 239 18.69 -7.04 -19.55
CA SER A 239 19.09 -7.41 -20.91
C SER A 239 18.41 -8.71 -21.40
N GLU A 240 17.84 -9.51 -20.49
CA GLU A 240 16.99 -10.65 -20.86
C GLU A 240 15.79 -10.25 -21.73
N PHE A 241 15.31 -9.02 -21.56
CA PHE A 241 14.08 -8.53 -22.21
C PHE A 241 14.37 -7.55 -23.35
N ASP A 242 15.58 -7.61 -23.93
CA ASP A 242 15.96 -6.77 -25.06
C ASP A 242 14.99 -6.97 -26.24
N ILE A 243 14.64 -5.85 -26.88
CA ILE A 243 13.71 -5.81 -28.02
C ILE A 243 14.52 -5.50 -29.29
N ASP A 244 14.87 -6.56 -30.03
CA ASP A 244 15.53 -6.47 -31.35
C ASP A 244 14.54 -6.73 -32.50
N ASP A 245 13.26 -6.45 -32.29
CA ASP A 245 12.24 -6.53 -33.34
C ASP A 245 12.22 -5.22 -34.16
N PRO A 246 12.48 -5.29 -35.49
CA PRO A 246 12.47 -4.11 -36.36
C PRO A 246 11.11 -3.42 -36.46
N ASN A 247 10.02 -4.06 -36.05
CA ASN A 247 8.69 -3.45 -35.98
C ASN A 247 8.57 -2.46 -34.82
N PHE A 248 9.48 -2.50 -33.85
CA PHE A 248 9.45 -1.66 -32.65
C PHE A 248 10.75 -0.86 -32.45
N PRO A 249 11.20 -0.09 -33.47
CA PRO A 249 12.52 0.55 -33.46
C PRO A 249 12.69 1.59 -32.34
N ARG A 250 11.58 2.17 -31.84
CA ARG A 250 11.60 3.15 -30.74
C ARG A 250 12.00 2.57 -29.38
N PHE A 251 11.89 1.25 -29.22
CA PHE A 251 12.21 0.54 -27.98
C PHE A 251 13.55 -0.20 -28.06
N ARG A 252 14.23 -0.12 -29.20
CA ARG A 252 15.54 -0.70 -29.39
C ARG A 252 16.59 0.11 -28.62
N LEU A 253 17.34 -0.57 -27.77
CA LEU A 253 18.52 0.02 -27.12
C LEU A 253 19.70 0.01 -28.09
N THR A 254 20.43 1.12 -28.15
CA THR A 254 21.65 1.22 -28.98
C THR A 254 22.77 0.32 -28.42
N GLU A 255 22.84 0.21 -27.10
CA GLU A 255 23.79 -0.62 -26.36
C GLU A 255 23.03 -1.37 -25.25
N PRO A 256 23.36 -2.66 -24.99
CA PRO A 256 22.75 -3.41 -23.91
C PRO A 256 22.96 -2.75 -22.54
N ILE A 257 21.97 -2.86 -21.66
CA ILE A 257 22.08 -2.40 -20.28
C ILE A 257 22.77 -3.46 -19.40
N ASN A 258 23.73 -3.03 -18.59
CA ASN A 258 24.44 -3.92 -17.65
C ASN A 258 23.78 -3.98 -16.26
N LYS A 259 22.85 -3.06 -15.98
CA LYS A 259 22.03 -3.00 -14.77
C LYS A 259 20.71 -2.28 -15.05
N PRO A 260 19.66 -2.47 -14.23
CA PRO A 260 18.36 -1.84 -14.46
C PRO A 260 18.49 -0.31 -14.52
N VAL A 261 17.96 0.31 -15.58
CA VAL A 261 17.91 1.79 -15.71
C VAL A 261 16.57 2.36 -15.25
N LEU A 262 15.52 1.53 -15.23
CA LEU A 262 14.24 1.81 -14.57
C LEU A 262 14.10 0.95 -13.31
N ARG A 263 13.38 1.48 -12.32
CA ARG A 263 13.09 0.79 -11.06
C ARG A 263 11.60 0.45 -10.92
N SER A 264 11.28 -0.62 -10.20
CA SER A 264 9.91 -1.03 -9.87
C SER A 264 9.54 -0.83 -8.39
N ASP A 265 10.47 -0.35 -7.56
CA ASP A 265 10.19 -0.06 -6.15
C ASP A 265 9.52 1.32 -5.98
N PRO A 266 8.36 1.39 -5.29
CA PRO A 266 7.68 2.66 -5.08
C PRO A 266 8.37 3.49 -3.98
N THR A 267 8.27 4.82 -4.06
CA THR A 267 8.43 5.65 -2.86
C THR A 267 7.16 5.55 -2.05
N VAL A 268 7.27 5.12 -0.79
CA VAL A 268 6.12 5.01 0.12
C VAL A 268 6.31 5.99 1.26
N GLN A 269 5.25 6.70 1.61
CA GLN A 269 5.18 7.57 2.77
C GLN A 269 3.89 7.30 3.53
N SER A 270 3.93 7.40 4.85
CA SER A 270 2.73 7.32 5.69
C SER A 270 2.69 8.41 6.75
N ARG A 271 1.48 8.88 7.05
CA ARG A 271 1.23 9.89 8.08
C ARG A 271 -0.19 9.77 8.62
N ASP A 272 -0.40 10.31 9.80
CA ASP A 272 -1.74 10.41 10.35
C ASP A 272 -2.51 11.54 9.66
N ILE A 273 -3.82 11.33 9.47
CA ILE A 273 -4.70 12.36 8.95
C ILE A 273 -4.89 13.44 10.02
N GLU A 274 -4.64 14.69 9.63
CA GLU A 274 -4.78 15.84 10.52
C GLU A 274 -6.12 16.53 10.32
N THR A 275 -6.63 17.21 11.35
CA THR A 275 -7.91 17.96 11.31
C THR A 275 -7.94 19.10 10.27
N THR A 276 -6.77 19.51 9.76
CA THR A 276 -6.63 20.53 8.72
C THR A 276 -6.72 19.94 7.30
N ASP A 277 -6.61 18.62 7.14
CA ASP A 277 -6.66 17.94 5.86
C ASP A 277 -8.10 17.93 5.34
N ARG A 278 -8.36 18.43 4.12
CA ARG A 278 -9.74 18.57 3.60
C ARG A 278 -10.09 17.55 2.53
N PHE A 279 -9.18 17.33 1.60
CA PHE A 279 -9.36 16.40 0.50
C PHE A 279 -8.01 16.07 -0.14
N ILE A 280 -7.94 14.98 -0.89
CA ILE A 280 -6.77 14.57 -1.66
C ILE A 280 -7.19 14.37 -3.12
N VAL A 281 -6.38 14.90 -4.05
CA VAL A 281 -6.54 14.67 -5.49
C VAL A 281 -5.48 13.67 -5.93
N PHE A 282 -5.92 12.51 -6.42
CA PHE A 282 -5.08 11.52 -7.10
C PHE A 282 -5.35 11.62 -8.60
N ALA A 283 -4.31 11.79 -9.41
CA ALA A 283 -4.49 11.86 -10.85
C ALA A 283 -3.23 11.44 -11.63
N SER A 284 -3.46 10.98 -12.87
CA SER A 284 -2.42 10.72 -13.87
C SER A 284 -1.78 12.03 -14.36
N ASP A 285 -0.64 11.92 -15.04
CA ASP A 285 0.11 13.08 -15.52
C ASP A 285 -0.71 13.96 -16.48
N GLY A 286 -1.68 13.38 -17.21
CA GLY A 286 -2.57 14.09 -18.12
C GLY A 286 -3.33 15.24 -17.46
N LEU A 287 -3.57 15.17 -16.13
CA LEU A 287 -4.06 16.30 -15.35
C LEU A 287 -2.95 17.32 -15.05
N TRP A 288 -1.85 16.84 -14.47
CA TRP A 288 -0.77 17.64 -13.89
C TRP A 288 0.07 18.39 -14.94
N ASP A 289 0.15 17.86 -16.15
CA ASP A 289 0.70 18.54 -17.33
C ASP A 289 -0.04 19.84 -17.65
N ASN A 290 -1.31 19.93 -17.28
CA ASN A 290 -2.20 21.02 -17.65
C ASN A 290 -2.59 21.92 -16.48
N LEU A 291 -2.46 21.45 -15.24
CA LEU A 291 -2.80 22.21 -14.05
C LEU A 291 -1.69 22.11 -13.01
N SER A 292 -1.25 23.26 -12.47
CA SER A 292 -0.44 23.29 -11.26
C SER A 292 -1.24 22.77 -10.06
N ASP A 293 -0.55 22.20 -9.07
CA ASP A 293 -1.13 21.69 -7.82
C ASP A 293 -2.13 22.67 -7.17
N GLN A 294 -1.70 23.91 -6.91
CA GLN A 294 -2.56 24.91 -6.28
C GLN A 294 -3.79 25.26 -7.13
N LYS A 295 -3.67 25.22 -8.47
CA LYS A 295 -4.81 25.47 -9.35
C LYS A 295 -5.86 24.37 -9.26
N ALA A 296 -5.44 23.11 -9.18
CA ALA A 296 -6.34 21.98 -8.98
C ALA A 296 -7.05 22.08 -7.62
N ILE A 297 -6.30 22.31 -6.55
CA ILE A 297 -6.85 22.47 -5.18
C ILE A 297 -7.82 23.66 -5.09
N ASP A 298 -7.50 24.78 -5.73
CA ASP A 298 -8.39 25.93 -5.84
C ASP A 298 -9.72 25.60 -6.53
N ILE A 299 -9.68 24.77 -7.59
CA ILE A 299 -10.89 24.34 -8.30
C ILE A 299 -11.73 23.46 -7.38
N VAL A 300 -11.14 22.50 -6.68
CA VAL A 300 -11.85 21.64 -5.72
C VAL A 300 -12.49 22.47 -4.62
N GLN A 301 -11.76 23.40 -4.02
CA GLN A 301 -12.27 24.21 -2.91
C GLN A 301 -13.39 25.19 -3.31
N LYS A 302 -13.35 25.75 -4.52
CA LYS A 302 -14.27 26.83 -4.95
C LYS A 302 -15.52 26.33 -5.67
N ASN A 303 -15.69 25.01 -5.82
CA ASN A 303 -16.79 24.43 -6.57
C ASN A 303 -17.53 23.37 -5.74
N PRO A 304 -18.79 23.04 -6.10
CA PRO A 304 -19.51 21.95 -5.47
C PRO A 304 -18.75 20.62 -5.59
N ARG A 305 -18.87 19.78 -4.56
CA ARG A 305 -18.28 18.44 -4.54
C ARG A 305 -18.78 17.56 -5.69
N SER A 306 -20.07 17.67 -6.02
CA SER A 306 -20.70 16.92 -7.10
C SER A 306 -20.09 17.23 -8.46
N GLY A 307 -19.57 16.18 -9.10
CA GLY A 307 -18.95 16.24 -10.43
C GLY A 307 -17.59 16.96 -10.43
N ILE A 308 -16.89 17.04 -9.28
CA ILE A 308 -15.64 17.79 -9.18
C ILE A 308 -14.51 17.16 -10.00
N ALA A 309 -14.41 15.83 -10.07
CA ALA A 309 -13.39 15.15 -10.87
C ALA A 309 -13.57 15.46 -12.36
N LYS A 310 -14.83 15.40 -12.85
CA LYS A 310 -15.20 15.81 -14.21
C LYS A 310 -14.87 17.27 -14.50
N ARG A 311 -15.01 18.15 -13.50
CA ARG A 311 -14.67 19.58 -13.63
C ARG A 311 -13.16 19.80 -13.74
N LEU A 312 -12.36 19.06 -12.99
CA LEU A 312 -10.89 19.08 -13.11
C LEU A 312 -10.45 18.64 -14.51
N ILE A 313 -10.98 17.52 -15.00
CA ILE A 313 -10.74 17.05 -16.38
C ILE A 313 -11.11 18.11 -17.40
N LYS A 314 -12.33 18.66 -17.34
CA LYS A 314 -12.77 19.72 -18.24
C LYS A 314 -11.79 20.90 -18.22
N LYS A 315 -11.28 21.26 -17.04
CA LYS A 315 -10.35 22.39 -16.92
C LYS A 315 -8.98 22.08 -17.53
N ALA A 316 -8.46 20.87 -17.33
CA ALA A 316 -7.22 20.43 -17.98
C ALA A 316 -7.36 20.46 -19.51
N LEU A 317 -8.48 19.95 -20.05
CA LEU A 317 -8.76 19.99 -21.49
C LEU A 317 -8.85 21.42 -22.05
N GLU A 318 -9.45 22.35 -21.31
CA GLU A 318 -9.46 23.77 -21.70
C GLU A 318 -8.05 24.37 -21.78
N VAL A 319 -7.16 24.01 -20.85
CA VAL A 319 -5.76 24.46 -20.86
C VAL A 319 -4.97 23.82 -22.00
N ALA A 320 -5.09 22.50 -22.17
CA ALA A 320 -4.49 21.75 -23.26
C ALA A 320 -4.91 22.30 -24.64
N ALA A 321 -6.21 22.59 -24.79
CA ALA A 321 -6.76 23.23 -25.98
C ALA A 321 -6.08 24.56 -26.30
N LYS A 322 -5.95 25.41 -25.28
CA LYS A 322 -5.39 26.74 -25.40
C LYS A 322 -3.90 26.69 -25.76
N LYS A 323 -3.13 25.76 -25.19
CA LYS A 323 -1.71 25.53 -25.55
C LYS A 323 -1.55 25.24 -27.05
N GLN A 324 -2.51 24.53 -27.64
CA GLN A 324 -2.54 24.19 -29.07
C GLN A 324 -3.26 25.23 -29.96
N GLY A 325 -3.62 26.41 -29.42
CA GLY A 325 -4.33 27.44 -30.17
C GLY A 325 -5.76 27.07 -30.58
N ARG A 326 -6.37 26.07 -29.93
CA ARG A 326 -7.71 25.52 -30.26
C ARG A 326 -8.74 25.88 -29.20
N LYS A 327 -10.02 25.85 -29.59
CA LYS A 327 -11.15 25.96 -28.65
C LYS A 327 -11.49 24.58 -28.08
N TYR A 328 -11.85 24.50 -26.80
CA TYR A 328 -12.32 23.27 -26.13
C TYR A 328 -13.38 22.51 -26.95
N LYS A 329 -14.39 23.22 -27.48
CA LYS A 329 -15.45 22.63 -28.32
C LYS A 329 -14.94 21.93 -29.59
N ALA A 330 -13.78 22.34 -30.12
CA ALA A 330 -13.21 21.74 -31.33
C ALA A 330 -12.56 20.39 -31.03
N ILE A 331 -11.85 20.28 -29.92
CA ILE A 331 -11.19 19.03 -29.50
C ILE A 331 -12.21 17.96 -29.16
N ARG A 332 -13.38 18.38 -28.67
CA ARG A 332 -14.49 17.46 -28.43
C ARG A 332 -15.02 16.74 -29.67
N LYS A 333 -14.67 17.22 -30.87
CA LYS A 333 -15.07 16.58 -32.12
C LYS A 333 -14.00 15.65 -32.68
N PHE A 334 -12.86 15.54 -32.02
CA PHE A 334 -11.80 14.66 -32.47
C PHE A 334 -12.17 13.22 -32.13
N GLU A 335 -11.91 12.34 -33.08
CA GLU A 335 -11.93 10.90 -32.89
C GLU A 335 -10.86 10.47 -31.88
N MET A 336 -11.04 9.29 -31.27
CA MET A 336 -10.05 8.67 -30.39
C MET A 336 -8.71 8.51 -31.13
N GLY A 337 -7.59 8.62 -30.41
CA GLY A 337 -6.25 8.64 -30.99
C GLY A 337 -5.83 10.02 -31.52
N ARG A 338 -6.68 10.71 -32.30
CA ARG A 338 -6.37 12.10 -32.73
C ARG A 338 -6.35 13.08 -31.57
N ARG A 339 -7.12 12.81 -30.51
CA ARG A 339 -7.11 13.58 -29.25
C ARG A 339 -5.75 13.60 -28.56
N ARG A 340 -4.95 12.54 -28.73
CA ARG A 340 -3.59 12.42 -28.17
C ARG A 340 -2.65 13.54 -28.61
N THR A 341 -2.93 14.18 -29.75
CA THR A 341 -2.18 15.37 -30.21
C THR A 341 -2.42 16.62 -29.35
N VAL A 342 -3.39 16.59 -28.45
CA VAL A 342 -3.80 17.73 -27.63
C VAL A 342 -3.68 17.44 -26.14
N HIS A 343 -4.11 16.28 -25.68
CA HIS A 343 -4.06 15.88 -24.27
C HIS A 343 -3.78 14.38 -24.14
N ASP A 344 -3.35 13.95 -22.96
CA ASP A 344 -3.24 12.53 -22.61
C ASP A 344 -4.57 11.93 -22.13
N ASP A 345 -4.61 10.62 -21.93
CA ASP A 345 -5.62 10.03 -21.04
C ASP A 345 -5.57 10.75 -19.68
N ILE A 346 -6.73 10.99 -19.07
CA ILE A 346 -6.77 11.68 -17.78
C ILE A 346 -7.67 10.92 -16.83
N THR A 347 -7.10 10.48 -15.72
CA THR A 347 -7.77 9.89 -14.58
C THR A 347 -7.71 10.85 -13.40
N VAL A 348 -8.83 11.06 -12.72
CA VAL A 348 -8.91 11.89 -11.52
C VAL A 348 -9.82 11.26 -10.47
N VAL A 349 -9.29 11.08 -9.26
CA VAL A 349 -10.06 10.74 -8.06
C VAL A 349 -9.87 11.85 -7.03
N VAL A 350 -10.96 12.46 -6.57
CA VAL A 350 -10.96 13.44 -5.48
C VAL A 350 -11.61 12.81 -4.27
N LEU A 351 -10.83 12.64 -3.20
CA LEU A 351 -11.23 12.01 -1.95
C LEU A 351 -11.41 13.07 -0.86
N TYR A 352 -12.63 13.31 -0.38
CA TYR A 352 -12.90 14.26 0.70
C TYR A 352 -12.71 13.62 2.06
N ILE A 353 -12.18 14.39 3.02
CA ILE A 353 -11.96 13.94 4.39
C ILE A 353 -12.91 14.71 5.31
N ASP A 354 -14.01 14.06 5.67
CA ASP A 354 -15.03 14.59 6.56
C ASP A 354 -14.73 14.18 8.01
N HIS A 355 -13.97 15.00 8.73
CA HIS A 355 -13.50 14.74 10.11
C HIS A 355 -14.60 14.39 11.12
N HIS A 356 -15.84 14.81 10.88
CA HIS A 356 -16.99 14.41 11.72
C HIS A 356 -17.34 12.91 11.55
N LEU A 357 -17.14 12.35 10.35
CA LEU A 357 -17.31 10.93 10.05
C LEU A 357 -16.08 10.12 10.50
N VAL A 358 -14.89 10.71 10.48
CA VAL A 358 -13.69 10.08 11.06
C VAL A 358 -13.87 9.70 12.54
N ALA A 359 -14.77 10.38 13.26
CA ALA A 359 -15.08 10.12 14.67
C ALA A 359 -16.21 9.10 14.92
N ARG A 360 -16.97 8.71 13.89
CA ARG A 360 -18.09 7.76 14.00
C ARG A 360 -17.87 6.68 12.95
N SER A 361 -17.67 5.42 13.36
CA SER A 361 -17.57 4.28 12.43
C SER A 361 -18.86 4.19 11.61
N ALA A 362 -18.93 4.87 10.47
CA ALA A 362 -20.09 4.87 9.60
C ALA A 362 -20.14 3.52 8.89
N LEU A 363 -21.29 2.87 8.89
CA LEU A 363 -21.51 1.67 8.09
C LEU A 363 -21.54 2.11 6.61
N VAL A 364 -20.42 1.96 5.93
CA VAL A 364 -20.30 2.19 4.49
C VAL A 364 -20.34 0.85 3.78
N THR A 365 -21.13 0.76 2.71
CA THR A 365 -21.17 -0.43 1.87
C THR A 365 -19.80 -0.68 1.24
N GLU A 366 -19.33 -1.91 1.32
CA GLU A 366 -18.04 -2.28 0.74
C GLU A 366 -18.15 -2.44 -0.76
N VAL A 367 -17.49 -1.54 -1.49
CA VAL A 367 -17.65 -1.43 -2.94
C VAL A 367 -16.29 -1.31 -3.60
N SER A 368 -16.08 -2.12 -4.62
CA SER A 368 -15.04 -1.96 -5.63
C SER A 368 -15.64 -1.19 -6.80
N MET A 369 -15.06 -0.03 -7.11
CA MET A 369 -15.44 0.78 -8.25
C MET A 369 -14.25 0.91 -9.19
N LYS A 370 -14.37 0.34 -10.39
CA LYS A 370 -13.39 0.45 -11.48
C LYS A 370 -14.00 1.28 -12.59
N ALA A 371 -13.22 2.19 -13.18
CA ALA A 371 -13.73 3.00 -14.29
C ALA A 371 -14.22 2.08 -15.44
N PHE A 372 -15.38 2.40 -16.01
CA PHE A 372 -16.02 1.66 -17.10
C PHE A 372 -16.46 0.22 -16.77
N GLU A 373 -16.54 -0.15 -15.50
CA GLU A 373 -17.07 -1.44 -15.06
C GLU A 373 -18.20 -1.22 -14.04
N ASP A 374 -19.08 -2.22 -13.91
CA ASP A 374 -20.09 -2.21 -12.86
C ASP A 374 -19.42 -2.38 -11.49
N SER A 375 -19.93 -1.68 -10.48
CA SER A 375 -19.43 -1.80 -9.12
C SER A 375 -19.64 -3.21 -8.58
N THR A 376 -18.63 -3.77 -7.92
CA THR A 376 -18.70 -5.08 -7.25
C THR A 376 -18.44 -4.93 -5.75
N GLU A 377 -18.49 -6.02 -5.01
CA GLU A 377 -18.11 -6.03 -3.60
C GLU A 377 -16.58 -5.91 -3.45
N SER A 378 -16.10 -5.11 -2.49
CA SER A 378 -14.66 -4.93 -2.25
C SER A 378 -14.05 -6.11 -1.50
N GLN A 379 -12.79 -6.43 -1.80
CA GLN A 379 -12.02 -7.43 -1.05
C GLN A 379 -11.55 -6.93 0.33
N PHE A 380 -11.77 -5.65 0.67
CA PHE A 380 -11.61 -5.19 2.05
C PHE A 380 -12.40 -6.01 3.06
N LYS A 381 -13.46 -6.71 2.63
CA LYS A 381 -14.22 -7.66 3.43
C LYS A 381 -13.41 -8.75 4.11
N TYR A 382 -12.23 -9.04 3.58
CA TYR A 382 -11.37 -10.12 4.06
C TYR A 382 -10.34 -9.67 5.09
N ILE A 383 -10.21 -8.37 5.35
CA ILE A 383 -9.33 -7.82 6.40
C ILE A 383 -10.12 -7.18 7.54
N HIS A 384 -11.37 -7.63 7.74
CA HIS A 384 -12.23 -7.17 8.82
C HIS A 384 -11.77 -7.61 10.20
N GLY A 385 -11.69 -6.63 11.09
CA GLY A 385 -11.77 -6.85 12.52
C GLY A 385 -10.67 -6.22 13.35
N GLY A 386 -9.78 -5.42 12.77
CA GLY A 386 -8.72 -4.74 13.52
C GLY A 386 -9.17 -3.42 14.15
N ALA A 387 -9.18 -3.24 15.47
CA ALA A 387 -9.30 -1.91 16.10
C ALA A 387 -7.90 -1.40 16.42
N SER A 388 -7.58 -0.16 16.02
CA SER A 388 -6.34 0.47 16.43
C SER A 388 -6.57 1.89 16.95
N THR A 389 -5.96 2.20 18.09
CA THR A 389 -6.01 3.53 18.71
C THR A 389 -4.62 4.02 19.10
N SER A 390 -4.43 5.34 19.13
CA SER A 390 -3.22 6.00 19.64
C SER A 390 -3.59 7.09 20.64
N GLY A 391 -2.73 7.31 21.65
CA GLY A 391 -2.94 8.31 22.71
C GLY A 391 -3.51 7.70 24.00
N THR A 392 -4.53 8.33 24.58
CA THR A 392 -5.15 7.89 25.85
C THR A 392 -6.30 6.90 25.67
N GLY A 393 -6.82 6.74 24.45
CA GLY A 393 -7.92 5.82 24.13
C GLY A 393 -7.45 4.39 23.92
N GLY A 394 -8.15 3.40 24.49
CA GLY A 394 -7.91 1.97 24.26
C GLY A 394 -8.63 1.44 23.02
N ALA A 395 -8.16 0.30 22.49
CA ALA A 395 -8.79 -0.41 21.37
C ALA A 395 -9.46 -1.70 21.85
N SER A 396 -10.67 -1.99 21.37
CA SER A 396 -11.36 -3.25 21.66
C SER A 396 -11.99 -3.85 20.41
N THR A 397 -11.80 -5.15 20.16
CA THR A 397 -12.45 -5.88 19.06
C THR A 397 -13.10 -7.17 19.51
N SER A 398 -14.04 -7.66 18.70
CA SER A 398 -14.62 -9.00 18.80
C SER A 398 -14.69 -9.66 17.43
N GLY A 399 -14.49 -10.98 17.35
CA GLY A 399 -14.48 -11.74 16.11
C GLY A 399 -13.07 -12.12 15.64
N THR A 400 -12.80 -12.03 14.34
CA THR A 400 -11.54 -12.53 13.75
C THR A 400 -10.38 -11.54 13.78
N GLY A 401 -10.60 -10.25 14.01
CA GLY A 401 -9.51 -9.27 13.94
C GLY A 401 -9.01 -8.76 15.28
N GLY A 402 -7.79 -8.23 15.26
CA GLY A 402 -7.00 -7.89 16.44
C GLY A 402 -7.22 -6.48 17.00
N ALA A 403 -6.78 -6.21 18.23
CA ALA A 403 -6.79 -4.87 18.81
C ALA A 403 -5.35 -4.39 18.99
N ILE A 404 -5.04 -3.18 18.55
CA ILE A 404 -3.71 -2.57 18.73
C ILE A 404 -3.84 -1.21 19.41
N THR A 405 -3.03 -0.93 20.41
CA THR A 405 -2.99 0.39 21.04
C THR A 405 -1.57 0.90 21.24
N PHE A 406 -1.33 2.17 20.89
CA PHE A 406 -0.09 2.89 21.18
C PHE A 406 -0.36 4.03 22.19
N GLY A 407 0.27 4.00 23.36
CA GLY A 407 0.14 5.06 24.38
C GLY A 407 -0.39 4.57 25.72
N ALA A 408 -1.28 5.34 26.35
CA ALA A 408 -1.77 5.05 27.70
C ALA A 408 -3.00 4.11 27.71
N GLY A 409 -3.73 3.99 26.59
CA GLY A 409 -4.85 3.06 26.46
C GLY A 409 -4.39 1.61 26.30
N GLY A 410 -5.21 0.65 26.73
CA GLY A 410 -4.96 -0.79 26.54
C GLY A 410 -5.66 -1.36 25.30
N ALA A 411 -5.23 -2.53 24.85
CA ALA A 411 -5.83 -3.27 23.74
C ALA A 411 -6.59 -4.50 24.26
N SER A 412 -7.78 -4.79 23.74
CA SER A 412 -8.59 -5.94 24.15
C SER A 412 -9.23 -6.65 22.95
N THR A 413 -9.14 -7.98 22.88
CA THR A 413 -9.79 -8.79 21.84
C THR A 413 -10.63 -9.92 22.41
N PHE A 414 -11.76 -10.22 21.75
CA PHE A 414 -12.61 -11.38 22.03
C PHE A 414 -12.85 -12.17 20.75
N GLY A 415 -12.16 -13.29 20.54
CA GLY A 415 -12.32 -14.16 19.36
C GLY A 415 -11.00 -14.68 18.81
N ALA A 416 -10.88 -14.80 17.49
CA ALA A 416 -9.69 -15.36 16.86
C ALA A 416 -8.53 -14.35 16.69
N GLY A 417 -8.81 -13.04 16.77
CA GLY A 417 -7.78 -12.00 16.65
C GLY A 417 -7.01 -11.73 17.95
N GLY A 418 -5.72 -11.38 17.83
CA GLY A 418 -4.84 -11.08 18.96
C GLY A 418 -4.86 -9.62 19.44
N ALA A 419 -4.42 -9.38 20.66
CA ALA A 419 -4.31 -8.04 21.25
C ALA A 419 -2.84 -7.61 21.36
N SER A 420 -2.51 -6.41 20.92
CA SER A 420 -1.15 -5.84 21.03
C SER A 420 -1.17 -4.44 21.62
N SER A 421 -0.30 -4.17 22.57
CA SER A 421 -0.18 -2.84 23.19
C SER A 421 1.27 -2.39 23.34
N SER A 422 1.52 -1.11 23.09
CA SER A 422 2.81 -0.47 23.31
C SER A 422 2.63 0.82 24.11
N GLY A 423 3.10 0.83 25.36
CA GLY A 423 2.99 1.98 26.26
C GLY A 423 2.56 1.61 27.69
N ALA A 424 1.71 2.44 28.31
CA ALA A 424 1.28 2.23 29.69
C ALA A 424 0.05 1.29 29.79
N GLY A 425 -0.77 1.21 28.74
CA GLY A 425 -1.88 0.26 28.68
C GLY A 425 -1.39 -1.14 28.29
N GLY A 426 -2.00 -2.16 28.88
CA GLY A 426 -1.69 -3.57 28.60
C GLY A 426 -2.54 -4.17 27.47
N ALA A 427 -2.30 -5.43 27.15
CA ALA A 427 -3.03 -6.19 26.14
C ALA A 427 -3.80 -7.36 26.76
N ARG A 428 -5.04 -7.58 26.33
CA ARG A 428 -5.88 -8.70 26.77
C ARG A 428 -6.52 -9.41 25.58
N SER A 429 -6.37 -10.71 25.48
CA SER A 429 -7.05 -11.53 24.47
C SER A 429 -7.88 -12.62 25.12
N SER A 430 -9.09 -12.86 24.61
CA SER A 430 -9.94 -14.00 24.96
C SER A 430 -10.35 -14.75 23.69
N GLY A 431 -9.76 -15.92 23.42
CA GLY A 431 -10.10 -16.79 22.29
C GLY A 431 -8.88 -17.46 21.66
N ALA A 432 -8.81 -17.52 20.33
CA ALA A 432 -7.70 -18.19 19.65
C ALA A 432 -6.46 -17.30 19.47
N GLY A 433 -6.64 -15.97 19.42
CA GLY A 433 -5.53 -15.02 19.30
C GLY A 433 -4.79 -14.83 20.63
N GLY A 434 -3.48 -14.58 20.57
CA GLY A 434 -2.65 -14.28 21.75
C GLY A 434 -2.70 -12.81 22.17
N ALA A 435 -1.99 -12.47 23.25
CA ALA A 435 -1.81 -11.10 23.71
C ALA A 435 -0.32 -10.71 23.78
N SER A 436 0.05 -9.54 23.29
CA SER A 436 1.42 -9.01 23.37
C SER A 436 1.45 -7.59 23.94
N SER A 437 2.41 -7.32 24.83
CA SER A 437 2.59 -6.00 25.43
C SER A 437 4.06 -5.59 25.47
N SER A 438 4.32 -4.32 25.17
CA SER A 438 5.64 -3.70 25.28
C SER A 438 5.52 -2.38 26.06
N GLY A 439 5.97 -2.36 27.32
CA GLY A 439 5.86 -1.19 28.19
C GLY A 439 5.44 -1.50 29.63
N ALA A 440 4.71 -0.60 30.27
CA ALA A 440 4.32 -0.75 31.67
C ALA A 440 3.08 -1.65 31.85
N GLY A 441 2.20 -1.71 30.84
CA GLY A 441 1.08 -2.63 30.82
C GLY A 441 1.52 -4.05 30.48
N GLY A 442 0.99 -5.04 31.19
CA GLY A 442 1.26 -6.46 30.92
C GLY A 442 0.37 -7.07 29.84
N ALA A 443 0.56 -8.36 29.56
CA ALA A 443 -0.23 -9.14 28.61
C ALA A 443 -1.03 -10.24 29.30
N GLY A 444 -2.30 -10.40 28.93
CA GLY A 444 -3.18 -11.45 29.43
C GLY A 444 -3.88 -12.21 28.31
N SER A 445 -3.81 -13.53 28.29
CA SER A 445 -4.52 -14.36 27.30
C SER A 445 -5.38 -15.45 27.95
N LEU A 446 -6.61 -15.58 27.49
CA LEU A 446 -7.58 -16.63 27.87
C LEU A 446 -7.98 -17.42 26.61
N GLY A 447 -7.50 -18.66 26.46
CA GLY A 447 -7.87 -19.51 25.31
C GLY A 447 -6.67 -20.21 24.64
N ALA A 448 -6.68 -20.33 23.32
CA ALA A 448 -5.64 -21.10 22.63
C ALA A 448 -4.30 -20.35 22.56
N GLY A 449 -4.32 -19.04 22.28
CA GLY A 449 -3.10 -18.25 22.06
C GLY A 449 -2.37 -17.84 23.34
N GLY A 450 -1.05 -17.67 23.26
CA GLY A 450 -0.18 -17.32 24.39
C GLY A 450 -0.19 -15.84 24.78
N ALA A 451 0.53 -15.51 25.85
CA ALA A 451 0.72 -14.12 26.31
C ALA A 451 2.22 -13.76 26.34
N GLY A 452 2.59 -12.60 25.80
CA GLY A 452 3.97 -12.12 25.74
C GLY A 452 4.13 -10.71 26.30
N SER A 453 5.08 -10.48 27.22
CA SER A 453 5.41 -9.14 27.71
C SER A 453 6.90 -8.82 27.61
N SER A 454 7.20 -7.64 27.10
CA SER A 454 8.55 -7.05 27.07
C SER A 454 8.51 -5.67 27.73
N GLY A 455 8.61 -5.63 29.06
CA GLY A 455 8.53 -4.38 29.83
C GLY A 455 8.35 -4.58 31.33
N ALA A 456 7.77 -3.59 32.02
CA ALA A 456 7.55 -3.69 33.46
C ALA A 456 6.32 -4.54 33.81
N GLY A 457 5.36 -4.67 32.90
CA GLY A 457 4.22 -5.56 33.06
C GLY A 457 4.59 -7.03 32.81
N GLY A 458 3.96 -7.95 33.54
CA GLY A 458 4.11 -9.40 33.35
C GLY A 458 3.18 -9.99 32.29
N ALA A 459 3.35 -11.28 32.01
CA ALA A 459 2.52 -12.05 31.08
C ALA A 459 1.73 -13.13 31.81
N GLY A 460 0.43 -13.22 31.56
CA GLY A 460 -0.43 -14.27 32.09
C GLY A 460 -1.18 -15.00 30.98
N SER A 461 -1.07 -16.33 30.90
CA SER A 461 -1.89 -17.14 29.99
C SER A 461 -2.70 -18.18 30.74
N SER A 462 -3.91 -18.41 30.29
CA SER A 462 -4.74 -19.51 30.76
C SER A 462 -5.36 -20.24 29.57
N GLY A 463 -4.74 -21.36 29.20
CA GLY A 463 -5.19 -22.21 28.09
C GLY A 463 -4.07 -23.04 27.46
N ALA A 464 -4.05 -23.14 26.13
CA ALA A 464 -3.19 -24.10 25.43
C ALA A 464 -1.72 -23.64 25.35
N ASP A 465 -1.49 -22.38 24.96
CA ASP A 465 -0.16 -21.79 24.87
C ASP A 465 0.28 -21.14 26.21
N GLY A 466 1.59 -21.10 26.43
CA GLY A 466 2.21 -20.55 27.64
C GLY A 466 2.33 -19.02 27.65
N ALA A 467 2.76 -18.48 28.79
CA ALA A 467 3.15 -17.09 28.96
C ALA A 467 4.67 -16.91 28.85
N GLY A 468 5.11 -15.84 28.20
CA GLY A 468 6.51 -15.46 28.06
C GLY A 468 6.76 -14.04 28.55
N SER A 469 7.75 -13.85 29.42
CA SER A 469 8.22 -12.52 29.82
C SER A 469 9.72 -12.36 29.58
N SER A 470 10.13 -11.14 29.25
CA SER A 470 11.54 -10.76 29.05
C SER A 470 11.90 -9.45 29.79
N GLY A 471 11.01 -9.01 30.69
CA GLY A 471 11.12 -7.73 31.38
C GLY A 471 11.15 -7.85 32.90
N ALA A 472 10.69 -6.82 33.61
CA ALA A 472 10.68 -6.85 35.08
C ALA A 472 9.48 -7.62 35.67
N GLY A 473 8.42 -7.82 34.88
CA GLY A 473 7.26 -8.62 35.29
C GLY A 473 7.47 -10.11 35.05
N GLY A 474 6.87 -10.95 35.90
CA GLY A 474 6.91 -12.41 35.79
C GLY A 474 6.00 -12.99 34.69
N ALA A 475 6.24 -14.26 34.32
CA ALA A 475 5.35 -15.06 33.48
C ALA A 475 4.50 -16.05 34.31
N SER A 476 3.20 -16.10 34.09
CA SER A 476 2.31 -17.07 34.75
C SER A 476 1.44 -17.83 33.77
N SER A 477 1.42 -19.16 33.84
CA SER A 477 0.56 -20.00 33.01
C SER A 477 -0.34 -20.91 33.86
N SER A 478 -1.63 -20.93 33.57
CA SER A 478 -2.58 -21.91 34.13
C SER A 478 -3.25 -22.68 32.99
N GLY A 479 -2.71 -23.85 32.63
CA GLY A 479 -3.14 -24.59 31.45
C GLY A 479 -2.13 -25.64 30.97
N ALA A 480 -2.13 -25.94 29.67
CA ALA A 480 -1.23 -26.91 29.07
C ALA A 480 0.15 -26.33 28.73
N GLY A 481 0.23 -25.03 28.47
CA GLY A 481 1.47 -24.34 28.09
C GLY A 481 2.32 -23.92 29.29
N ASP A 482 3.64 -24.03 29.12
CA ASP A 482 4.61 -23.72 30.17
C ASP A 482 4.94 -22.21 30.22
N PRO A 483 5.05 -21.60 31.41
CA PRO A 483 5.54 -20.24 31.54
C PRO A 483 7.06 -20.22 31.31
N SER A 484 7.52 -19.15 30.65
CA SER A 484 8.93 -18.87 30.42
C SER A 484 9.27 -17.44 30.82
N ASP A 485 10.34 -17.27 31.60
CA ASP A 485 10.89 -15.96 31.90
C ASP A 485 12.38 -15.91 31.54
N SER A 486 12.77 -14.77 30.99
CA SER A 486 14.15 -14.42 30.65
C SER A 486 14.57 -13.06 31.24
N GLY A 487 13.67 -12.43 31.97
CA GLY A 487 13.86 -11.14 32.63
C GLY A 487 14.20 -11.27 34.11
N ALA A 488 13.69 -10.34 34.92
CA ALA A 488 13.92 -10.32 36.37
C ALA A 488 12.74 -10.92 37.17
N GLY A 489 11.68 -11.36 36.50
CA GLY A 489 10.51 -11.96 37.12
C GLY A 489 10.63 -13.47 37.29
N ASP A 490 9.82 -14.02 38.19
CA ASP A 490 9.76 -15.45 38.48
C ASP A 490 8.63 -16.11 37.67
N PRO A 491 8.89 -17.18 36.90
CA PRO A 491 7.84 -17.91 36.23
C PRO A 491 7.06 -18.79 37.22
N SER A 492 5.73 -18.78 37.12
CA SER A 492 4.83 -19.59 37.95
C SER A 492 3.80 -20.37 37.13
N GLY A 493 3.62 -21.66 37.44
CA GLY A 493 2.77 -22.55 36.64
C GLY A 493 1.93 -23.52 37.47
N SER A 494 0.68 -23.71 37.04
CA SER A 494 -0.19 -24.80 37.49
C SER A 494 -0.69 -25.57 36.25
N GLY A 495 0.05 -26.62 35.85
CA GLY A 495 -0.11 -27.30 34.57
C GLY A 495 0.72 -28.59 34.43
N ALA A 496 0.69 -29.21 33.25
CA ALA A 496 1.32 -30.52 33.01
C ALA A 496 2.85 -30.46 32.78
N GLY A 497 3.37 -29.31 32.35
CA GLY A 497 4.80 -29.04 32.22
C GLY A 497 5.32 -28.13 33.35
N GLY A 498 6.63 -27.86 33.32
CA GLY A 498 7.34 -27.18 34.40
C GLY A 498 7.74 -25.76 34.00
N PRO A 499 7.71 -24.78 34.93
CA PRO A 499 8.20 -23.43 34.66
C PRO A 499 9.68 -23.46 34.23
N SER A 500 10.02 -22.61 33.26
CA SER A 500 11.39 -22.43 32.79
C SER A 500 11.86 -21.01 33.06
N ASP A 501 13.01 -20.87 33.74
CA ASP A 501 13.62 -19.58 34.04
C ASP A 501 15.07 -19.58 33.55
N SER A 502 15.44 -18.53 32.84
CA SER A 502 16.82 -18.26 32.40
C SER A 502 17.34 -16.91 32.92
N GLY A 503 16.51 -16.18 33.65
CA GLY A 503 16.78 -14.89 34.27
C GLY A 503 17.32 -15.00 35.70
N ALA A 504 17.31 -13.88 36.42
CA ALA A 504 17.83 -13.82 37.80
C ALA A 504 16.81 -14.30 38.86
N GLY A 505 15.62 -14.74 38.41
CA GLY A 505 14.52 -15.21 39.23
C GLY A 505 14.61 -16.67 39.65
N GLY A 506 13.67 -17.12 40.48
CA GLY A 506 13.48 -18.51 40.86
C GLY A 506 12.14 -19.05 40.37
N ALA A 507 12.11 -20.30 39.88
CA ALA A 507 10.87 -20.92 39.39
C ALA A 507 9.99 -21.49 40.54
N SER A 508 8.67 -21.29 40.47
CA SER A 508 7.70 -21.86 41.42
C SER A 508 6.61 -22.67 40.71
N GLY A 509 6.40 -23.93 41.11
CA GLY A 509 5.46 -24.84 40.45
C GLY A 509 4.71 -25.75 41.42
N LEU A 510 3.40 -25.93 41.18
CA LEU A 510 2.53 -26.86 41.91
C LEU A 510 2.04 -27.94 40.93
N GLY A 511 2.75 -29.06 40.86
CA GLY A 511 2.40 -30.20 39.99
C GLY A 511 2.54 -31.53 40.72
N SER A 512 1.49 -32.36 40.68
CA SER A 512 1.50 -33.73 41.21
C SER A 512 2.12 -34.69 40.20
N ARG A 513 3.35 -35.16 40.43
CA ARG A 513 3.90 -36.33 39.72
C ARG A 513 4.37 -37.40 40.70
N GLY A 514 3.74 -38.57 40.60
CA GLY A 514 4.16 -39.80 41.24
C GLY A 514 5.49 -40.32 40.68
N ALA A 515 6.22 -41.02 41.54
CA ALA A 515 7.56 -41.53 41.32
C ALA A 515 7.65 -42.66 40.28
N SER A 516 8.75 -42.70 39.54
CA SER A 516 9.52 -43.94 39.30
C SER A 516 10.98 -43.63 38.97
N SER A 517 11.84 -44.45 39.56
CA SER A 517 13.29 -44.39 39.65
C SER A 517 14.02 -45.05 38.48
N SER A 518 15.21 -44.56 38.12
CA SER A 518 16.40 -45.34 37.77
C SER A 518 17.57 -44.38 37.49
N SER A 519 18.44 -44.21 38.48
CA SER A 519 19.77 -44.85 38.57
C SER A 519 20.84 -44.13 37.75
N SER A 520 21.62 -43.32 38.45
CA SER A 520 22.92 -42.79 38.07
C SER A 520 23.98 -43.90 38.08
N SER A 521 24.85 -43.90 37.07
CA SER A 521 26.18 -44.49 37.16
C SER A 521 27.21 -43.38 37.43
N SER A 522 27.71 -43.41 38.67
CA SER A 522 29.10 -43.19 39.12
C SER A 522 30.00 -42.24 38.30
N ALA A 523 30.36 -41.07 38.83
CA ALA A 523 31.46 -40.86 39.80
C ALA A 523 32.79 -40.56 39.08
N SER A 524 33.29 -39.31 39.16
CA SER A 524 34.30 -38.88 40.15
C SER A 524 35.72 -38.98 39.52
N SER A 525 36.66 -38.06 39.65
CA SER A 525 36.85 -37.00 40.62
C SER A 525 38.11 -36.18 40.25
N SER A 526 38.27 -35.04 40.92
CA SER A 526 39.54 -34.43 41.34
C SER A 526 40.40 -33.75 40.26
N GLY A 527 40.86 -32.52 40.41
CA GLY A 527 40.82 -31.64 41.57
C GLY A 527 41.85 -30.52 41.43
N VAL A 528 41.54 -29.40 42.09
CA VAL A 528 42.46 -28.59 42.92
C VAL A 528 43.49 -27.69 42.20
N VAL A 529 43.24 -26.38 42.09
CA VAL A 529 43.63 -25.23 42.98
C VAL A 529 44.96 -24.57 42.59
N GLY A 530 44.92 -23.22 42.58
CA GLY A 530 46.07 -22.33 42.76
C GLY A 530 46.68 -21.89 41.43
N GLY A 531 46.63 -20.63 41.02
CA GLY A 531 46.93 -19.43 41.80
C GLY A 531 48.33 -18.96 41.41
N GLY A 532 48.47 -17.76 40.85
CA GLY A 532 49.78 -17.20 40.55
C GLY A 532 49.75 -16.15 39.46
N ALA A 533 49.89 -14.90 39.89
CA ALA A 533 50.03 -13.70 39.10
C ALA A 533 51.37 -13.60 38.33
N ASN A 534 51.51 -12.49 37.61
CA ASN A 534 52.63 -11.97 36.80
C ASN A 534 52.48 -12.32 35.32
N GLY A 535 52.61 -11.41 34.35
CA GLY A 535 53.19 -10.08 34.32
C GLY A 535 53.74 -9.85 32.91
N GLY A 536 53.85 -8.59 32.47
CA GLY A 536 54.38 -8.20 31.14
C GLY A 536 53.26 -7.96 30.13
N VAL A 537 52.93 -6.72 29.72
CA VAL A 537 53.74 -5.76 28.97
C VAL A 537 54.46 -6.45 27.79
N ILE A 538 54.03 -6.15 26.57
CA ILE A 538 54.75 -5.34 25.57
C ILE A 538 53.97 -5.39 24.25
N SER A 539 53.82 -4.19 23.67
CA SER A 539 53.42 -3.80 22.30
C SER A 539 52.02 -4.15 21.80
#